data_AF-D5ZQG5-F1
#
_entry.id   AF-D5ZQG5-F1
#
_cell.length_a   1.000
_cell.length_b   1.000
_cell.length_c   1.000
_cell.angle_alpha   90.00
_cell.angle_beta   90.00
_cell.angle_gamma   90.00
#
_symmetry.space_group_name_H-M   'P 1'
#
loop_
_entity.id
_entity.type
_entity.pdbx_description
1 polymer ?
#
loop_
_entity_poly.entity_id
_entity_poly.type
_entity_poly.pdbx_seq_one_letter_code
_entity_poly.pdbx_strand_id
1 'polypeptide(L)'
;MRWLMSLGERTRPDVPRYAECPAPGQARALALVDDFGQLLFVLREWRQVYGEELTAWAGQVQADDISTLPAELIAAWEWEGDVIRLDTERGGYVRVSDYRDMPERPSVNARAGTGPQLWTTTP
;
A
#
# COMPACT_ATOMS: atom_id res chain seq x y z
N MET A 1 -16.59 2.84 -12.14
CA MET A 1 -15.25 2.75 -11.52
C MET A 1 -15.24 3.66 -10.32
N ARG A 2 -14.81 3.15 -9.16
CA ARG A 2 -14.69 3.90 -7.90
C ARG A 2 -13.23 3.88 -7.46
N TRP A 3 -12.88 4.74 -6.52
CA TRP A 3 -11.58 4.72 -5.85
C TRP A 3 -11.68 4.01 -4.51
N LEU A 4 -10.91 2.94 -4.36
CA LEU A 4 -10.68 2.29 -3.08
C LEU A 4 -9.41 2.83 -2.46
N MET A 5 -9.41 3.09 -1.16
CA MET A 5 -8.23 3.49 -0.41
C MET A 5 -8.11 2.68 0.88
N SER A 6 -6.92 2.13 1.13
CA SER A 6 -6.57 1.43 2.36
C SER A 6 -5.57 2.23 3.19
N LEU A 7 -5.78 2.28 4.50
CA LEU A 7 -4.83 2.88 5.43
C LEU A 7 -3.66 1.92 5.64
N GLY A 8 -2.46 2.34 5.25
CA GLY A 8 -1.22 1.63 5.51
C GLY A 8 -0.73 1.85 6.95
N GLU A 9 -0.21 0.78 7.55
CA GLU A 9 0.36 0.86 8.89
C GLU A 9 1.89 0.90 8.82
N ARG A 10 2.47 1.77 9.65
CA ARG A 10 3.93 1.83 9.83
C ARG A 10 4.34 0.67 10.72
N THR A 11 4.91 -0.36 10.11
CA THR A 11 5.46 -1.50 10.85
C THR A 11 6.75 -1.14 11.60
N ARG A 12 7.42 -0.03 11.23
CA ARG A 12 8.63 0.48 11.88
C ARG A 12 8.59 2.00 12.10
N PRO A 13 8.33 2.49 13.33
CA PRO A 13 8.22 3.92 13.60
C PRO A 13 9.54 4.68 13.42
N ASP A 14 10.67 3.98 13.55
CA ASP A 14 12.04 4.46 13.39
C ASP A 14 12.47 4.70 11.94
N VAL A 15 11.70 4.20 10.96
CA VAL A 15 11.96 4.43 9.53
C VAL A 15 10.87 5.33 8.95
N PRO A 16 11.20 6.57 8.50
CA PRO A 16 10.21 7.57 8.09
C PRO A 16 9.29 7.16 6.92
N ARG A 17 9.68 6.15 6.13
CA ARG A 17 9.07 5.88 4.82
C ARG A 17 8.43 4.51 4.66
N TYR A 18 8.53 3.65 5.67
CA TYR A 18 8.04 2.28 5.55
C TYR A 18 6.65 2.15 6.17
N ALA A 19 5.64 2.30 5.32
CA ALA A 19 4.30 1.80 5.57
C ALA A 19 4.03 0.73 4.53
N GLU A 20 3.60 -0.43 4.98
CA GLU A 20 3.23 -1.52 4.07
C GLU A 20 1.90 -1.18 3.41
N CYS A 21 1.67 -1.69 2.20
CA CYS A 21 0.38 -1.60 1.53
C CYS A 21 -0.46 -2.78 2.00
N PRO A 22 -1.44 -2.59 2.91
CA PRO A 22 -2.27 -3.70 3.33
C PRO A 22 -3.29 -4.00 2.24
N ALA A 23 -3.56 -5.29 2.04
CA ALA A 23 -4.74 -5.73 1.33
C ALA A 23 -5.99 -5.13 1.98
N PRO A 24 -7.06 -4.85 1.21
CA PRO A 24 -8.27 -4.28 1.77
C PRO A 24 -8.81 -5.05 2.97
N GLY A 25 -8.85 -6.38 2.90
CA GLY A 25 -9.34 -7.24 4.00
C GLY A 25 -8.49 -7.22 5.28
N GLN A 26 -7.29 -6.65 5.25
CA GLN A 26 -6.36 -6.54 6.37
C GLN A 26 -6.17 -5.09 6.85
N ALA A 27 -6.67 -4.12 6.09
CA ALA A 27 -6.49 -2.72 6.39
C ALA A 27 -7.30 -2.31 7.61
N ARG A 28 -6.68 -1.53 8.50
CA ARG A 28 -7.35 -0.98 9.68
C ARG A 28 -8.49 -0.03 9.34
N ALA A 29 -8.38 0.65 8.20
CA ALA A 29 -9.42 1.51 7.66
C ALA A 29 -9.45 1.43 6.13
N LEU A 30 -10.66 1.54 5.60
CA LEU A 30 -10.96 1.49 4.17
C LEU A 30 -11.94 2.60 3.80
N ALA A 31 -11.81 3.11 2.58
CA ALA A 31 -12.79 4.01 1.99
C ALA A 31 -13.01 3.66 0.53
N LEU A 32 -14.26 3.77 0.09
CA LEU A 32 -14.68 3.63 -1.29
C LEU A 32 -15.43 4.90 -1.68
N VAL A 33 -14.93 5.61 -2.69
CA VAL A 33 -15.45 6.91 -3.12
C VAL A 33 -15.58 6.97 -4.62
N ASP A 34 -16.44 7.87 -5.12
CA ASP A 34 -16.65 8.01 -6.56
C ASP A 34 -15.50 8.75 -7.26
N ASP A 35 -14.80 9.65 -6.55
CA ASP A 35 -13.79 10.54 -7.13
C ASP A 35 -12.50 10.58 -6.29
N PHE A 36 -11.35 10.73 -6.96
CA PHE A 36 -10.04 10.76 -6.30
C PHE A 36 -9.92 11.93 -5.30
N GLY A 37 -10.49 13.10 -5.60
CA GLY A 37 -10.47 14.25 -4.71
C GLY A 37 -11.17 13.99 -3.37
N GLN A 38 -12.14 13.07 -3.35
CA GLN A 38 -12.80 12.67 -2.10
C GLN A 38 -11.88 11.93 -1.13
N LEU A 39 -10.85 11.24 -1.65
CA LEU A 39 -9.85 10.57 -0.82
C LEU A 39 -9.08 11.55 0.06
N LEU A 40 -8.86 12.79 -0.40
CA LEU A 40 -8.16 13.82 0.38
C LEU A 40 -8.98 14.25 1.61
N PHE A 41 -10.31 14.29 1.49
CA PHE A 41 -11.18 14.54 2.64
C PHE A 41 -11.17 13.36 3.60
N VAL A 42 -11.26 12.13 3.10
CA VAL A 42 -11.16 10.92 3.93
C VAL A 42 -9.83 10.89 4.71
N LEU A 43 -8.71 11.19 4.04
CA LEU A 43 -7.40 11.27 4.68
C LEU A 43 -7.36 12.29 5.80
N ARG A 44 -7.97 13.46 5.60
CA ARG A 44 -8.05 14.49 6.64
C ARG A 44 -8.82 14.01 7.86
N GLU A 45 -9.92 13.28 7.67
CA GLU A 45 -10.69 12.70 8.78
C GLU A 45 -9.90 11.60 9.48
N TRP A 46 -9.26 10.71 8.72
CA TRP A 46 -8.38 9.67 9.26
C TRP A 46 -7.23 10.26 10.08
N ARG A 47 -6.66 11.41 9.70
CA ARG A 47 -5.61 12.06 10.51
C ARG A 47 -6.07 12.46 11.90
N GLN A 48 -7.34 12.83 12.06
CA GLN A 48 -7.90 13.18 13.37
C GLN A 48 -8.05 11.95 14.26
N VAL A 49 -8.30 10.78 13.67
CA VAL A 49 -8.56 9.52 14.38
C VAL A 49 -7.28 8.73 14.64
N TYR A 50 -6.38 8.66 13.65
CA TYR A 50 -5.23 7.76 13.63
C TYR A 50 -3.88 8.47 13.79
N GLY A 51 -3.85 9.81 13.76
CA GLY A 51 -2.65 10.63 13.97
C GLY A 51 -2.23 11.45 12.74
N GLU A 52 -1.29 12.38 12.94
CA GLU A 52 -0.95 13.36 11.90
C GLU A 52 -0.15 12.81 10.71
N GLU A 53 0.62 11.74 10.93
CA GLU A 53 1.48 11.07 9.94
C GLU A 53 0.88 9.71 9.58
N LEU A 54 0.24 9.64 8.42
CA LEU A 54 -0.42 8.46 7.87
C LEU A 54 0.08 8.23 6.45
N THR A 55 0.10 6.95 6.05
CA THR A 55 0.26 6.56 4.66
C THR A 55 -1.01 5.81 4.25
N ALA A 56 -1.58 6.15 3.11
CA ALA A 56 -2.66 5.38 2.50
C ALA A 56 -2.31 5.01 1.07
N TRP A 57 -2.94 3.95 0.58
CA TRP A 57 -2.78 3.42 -0.77
C TRP A 57 -4.12 3.41 -1.47
N ALA A 58 -4.18 3.94 -2.68
CA ALA A 58 -5.42 4.09 -3.42
C ALA A 58 -5.33 3.56 -4.85
N GLY A 59 -6.42 2.99 -5.34
CA GLY A 59 -6.52 2.41 -6.67
C GLY A 59 -7.95 2.44 -7.20
N GLN A 60 -8.10 2.45 -8.52
CA GLN A 60 -9.41 2.36 -9.15
C GLN A 60 -9.91 0.91 -9.13
N VAL A 61 -11.17 0.73 -8.75
CA VAL A 61 -11.81 -0.58 -8.62
C VAL A 61 -13.19 -0.59 -9.28
N GLN A 62 -13.61 -1.77 -9.71
CA GLN A 62 -14.98 -2.01 -10.16
C GLN A 62 -15.77 -2.64 -9.01
N ALA A 63 -16.20 -1.81 -8.06
CA ALA A 63 -17.04 -2.22 -6.94
C ALA A 63 -17.95 -1.07 -6.53
N ASP A 64 -19.19 -1.40 -6.16
CA ASP A 64 -20.16 -0.43 -5.64
C ASP A 64 -20.14 -0.38 -4.11
N ASP A 65 -19.79 -1.49 -3.44
CA ASP A 65 -19.71 -1.57 -1.99
C ASP A 65 -18.45 -2.33 -1.53
N ILE A 66 -17.88 -1.92 -0.40
CA ILE A 66 -16.65 -2.52 0.17
C ILE A 66 -16.86 -4.00 0.53
N SER A 67 -18.06 -4.38 0.99
CA SER A 67 -18.40 -5.77 1.32
C SER A 67 -18.48 -6.68 0.09
N THR A 68 -18.50 -6.10 -1.10
CA THR A 68 -18.64 -6.81 -2.39
C THR A 68 -17.33 -6.82 -3.20
N LEU A 69 -16.21 -6.42 -2.59
CA LEU A 69 -14.92 -6.41 -3.28
C LEU A 69 -14.58 -7.81 -3.83
N PRO A 70 -14.21 -7.94 -5.12
CA PRO A 70 -13.81 -9.21 -5.70
C PRO A 70 -12.61 -9.82 -4.96
N ALA A 71 -12.65 -11.12 -4.67
CA ALA A 71 -11.55 -11.82 -4.01
C ALA A 71 -10.24 -11.73 -4.83
N GLU A 72 -10.38 -11.72 -6.15
CA GLU A 72 -9.28 -11.59 -7.11
C GLU A 72 -8.57 -10.24 -6.99
N LEU A 73 -9.32 -9.18 -6.68
CA LEU A 73 -8.78 -7.86 -6.42
C LEU A 73 -7.98 -7.82 -5.12
N ILE A 74 -8.46 -8.48 -4.06
CA ILE A 74 -7.73 -8.57 -2.78
C ILE A 74 -6.40 -9.29 -2.99
N ALA A 75 -6.39 -10.36 -3.77
CA ALA A 75 -5.18 -11.09 -4.13
C ALA A 75 -4.22 -10.26 -4.98
N ALA A 76 -4.71 -9.55 -6.01
CA ALA A 76 -3.86 -8.73 -6.87
C ALA A 76 -3.30 -7.48 -6.17
N TRP A 77 -4.02 -6.90 -5.21
CA TRP A 77 -3.63 -5.68 -4.50
C TRP A 77 -2.29 -5.80 -3.77
N GLU A 78 -1.96 -6.99 -3.26
CA GLU A 78 -0.68 -7.26 -2.57
C GLU A 78 0.50 -7.44 -3.52
N TRP A 79 0.25 -7.85 -4.77
CA TRP A 79 1.29 -8.35 -5.68
C TRP A 79 1.51 -7.50 -6.93
N GLU A 80 0.48 -6.80 -7.43
CA GLU A 80 0.50 -6.15 -8.74
C GLU A 80 0.31 -4.62 -8.69
N GLY A 81 0.03 -4.05 -7.52
CA GLY A 81 -0.68 -2.77 -7.43
C GLY A 81 0.03 -1.52 -7.98
N ASP A 82 -0.44 -1.07 -9.14
CA ASP A 82 -0.45 0.29 -9.70
C ASP A 82 -1.13 1.34 -8.78
N VAL A 83 -0.84 1.27 -7.47
CA VAL A 83 -1.51 2.07 -6.46
C VAL A 83 -0.82 3.41 -6.25
N ILE A 84 -1.64 4.42 -6.00
CA ILE A 84 -1.19 5.75 -5.61
C ILE A 84 -0.96 5.74 -4.10
N ARG A 85 0.24 6.10 -3.67
CA ARG A 85 0.57 6.36 -2.27
C ARG A 85 0.25 7.80 -1.91
N LEU A 86 -0.40 7.96 -0.78
CA LEU A 86 -0.76 9.24 -0.20
C LEU A 86 -0.13 9.31 1.20
N ASP A 87 0.89 10.14 1.36
CA ASP A 87 1.51 10.39 2.67
C ASP A 87 1.04 11.73 3.23
N THR A 88 0.62 11.75 4.49
CA THR A 88 0.33 13.00 5.19
C THR A 88 1.60 13.49 5.87
N GLU A 89 1.99 14.71 5.56
CA GLU A 89 3.22 15.33 6.06
C GLU A 89 2.88 16.40 7.11
N ARG A 90 3.85 16.70 7.98
CA ARG A 90 3.71 17.79 8.96
C ARG A 90 3.38 19.10 8.26
N GLY A 91 2.47 19.88 8.86
CA GLY A 91 1.93 21.10 8.24
C GLY A 91 0.68 20.88 7.39
N GLY A 92 0.17 19.64 7.33
CA GLY A 92 -1.12 19.32 6.72
C GLY A 92 -1.10 19.15 5.20
N TYR A 93 0.09 19.00 4.63
CA TYR A 93 0.28 18.70 3.22
C TYR A 93 0.10 17.20 2.95
N VAL A 94 -0.28 16.86 1.73
CA VAL A 94 -0.34 15.48 1.24
C VAL A 94 0.68 15.32 0.12
N ARG A 95 1.62 14.38 0.26
CA ARG A 95 2.48 13.94 -0.84
C ARG A 95 1.80 12.79 -1.56
N VAL A 96 1.65 12.94 -2.87
CA VAL A 96 1.09 11.91 -3.76
C VAL A 96 2.25 11.30 -4.55
N SER A 97 2.36 9.98 -4.55
CA SER A 97 3.35 9.26 -5.35
C SER A 97 2.65 8.14 -6.10
N ASP A 98 2.82 8.16 -7.41
CA ASP A 98 2.26 7.17 -8.30
C ASP A 98 3.28 6.07 -8.53
N TYR A 99 2.95 4.85 -8.12
CA TYR A 99 3.85 3.71 -8.24
C TYR A 99 3.73 3.00 -9.60
N ARG A 100 2.82 3.45 -10.48
CA ARG A 100 2.65 2.93 -11.85
C ARG A 100 3.92 2.98 -12.70
N ASP A 101 4.85 3.89 -12.37
CA ASP A 101 6.13 4.05 -13.07
C ASP A 101 7.35 3.53 -12.28
N MET A 102 7.15 2.85 -11.14
CA MET A 102 8.28 2.26 -10.43
C MET A 102 8.69 0.94 -11.09
N PRO A 103 9.99 0.73 -11.40
CA PRO A 103 10.46 -0.58 -11.85
C PRO A 103 10.12 -1.64 -10.80
N GLU A 104 9.65 -2.81 -11.27
CA GLU A 104 9.24 -3.95 -10.45
C GLU A 104 10.18 -4.13 -9.25
N ARG A 105 9.62 -4.07 -8.04
CA ARG A 105 10.40 -4.41 -6.84
C ARG A 105 10.68 -5.91 -6.88
N PRO A 106 11.94 -6.36 -6.76
CA PRO A 106 12.19 -7.76 -6.52
C PRO A 106 11.54 -8.13 -5.18
N SER A 107 10.53 -8.99 -5.24
CA SER A 107 9.81 -9.50 -4.08
C SER A 107 10.81 -10.02 -3.03
N VAL A 108 10.67 -9.56 -1.78
CA VAL A 108 11.42 -10.04 -0.62
C VAL A 108 10.91 -11.42 -0.23
N ASN A 109 11.05 -12.40 -1.14
CA ASN A 109 10.82 -13.82 -0.90
C ASN A 109 11.90 -14.67 -1.56
N ALA A 110 13.10 -14.12 -1.77
CA ALA A 110 14.29 -14.91 -2.07
C ALA A 110 14.95 -15.39 -0.76
N ARG A 111 14.25 -16.22 0.03
CA ARG A 111 14.93 -17.03 1.05
C ARG A 111 14.30 -18.41 1.26
N ALA A 112 14.60 -19.29 0.31
CA ALA A 112 14.91 -20.73 0.48
C ALA A 112 14.89 -21.33 -0.95
N GLY A 113 15.90 -21.99 -1.51
CA GLY A 113 17.15 -22.56 -1.03
C GLY A 113 17.38 -23.83 -1.82
N THR A 114 18.47 -23.93 -2.60
CA THR A 114 19.17 -25.19 -2.93
C THR A 114 20.40 -24.90 -3.75
N GLY A 115 21.58 -25.11 -3.17
CA GLY A 115 22.84 -25.18 -3.89
C GLY A 115 24.01 -25.07 -2.93
N PRO A 116 24.64 -26.18 -2.50
CA PRO A 116 26.00 -26.09 -2.00
C PRO A 116 26.94 -26.00 -3.20
N GLN A 117 27.99 -25.18 -3.13
CA GLN A 117 29.38 -25.62 -3.30
C GLN A 117 30.31 -24.42 -3.03
N LEU A 118 30.88 -24.43 -1.81
CA LEU A 118 32.12 -23.75 -1.49
C LEU A 118 33.24 -24.33 -2.37
N TRP A 119 33.92 -23.45 -3.09
CA TRP A 119 35.13 -23.78 -3.83
C TRP A 119 36.29 -23.98 -2.84
N THR A 120 36.93 -25.14 -2.89
CA THR A 120 38.31 -25.31 -2.41
C THR A 120 39.10 -26.14 -3.40
N THR A 121 40.18 -25.51 -3.88
CA THR A 121 41.20 -25.96 -4.83
C THR A 121 42.11 -27.04 -4.26
N THR A 122 42.48 -28.03 -5.05
CA THR A 122 43.74 -28.82 -4.95
C THR A 122 44.05 -29.40 -6.33
N PRO A 123 45.33 -29.55 -6.72
CA PRO A 123 46.25 -30.53 -6.13
C PRO A 123 47.50 -29.95 -5.48
#